data_AF-A0A0F3GUV3-F1
#
_entry.id   AF-A0A0F3GUV3-F1
#
_cell.length_a   1.000
_cell.length_b   1.000
_cell.length_c   1.000
_cell.angle_alpha   90.00
_cell.angle_beta   90.00
_cell.angle_gamma   90.00
#
_symmetry.space_group_name_H-M   'P 1'
#
loop_
_entity.id
_entity.type
_entity.pdbx_description
1 polymer ?
#
loop_
_entity_poly.entity_id
_entity_poly.type
_entity_poly.pdbx_seq_one_letter_code
_entity_poly.pdbx_strand_id
1 'polypeptide(L)'
;MGVALGKGISFIEKHIDKNTIPNQKFKSIQESTYQYFGRNLAIDDRPRLLDMITSGGLLKNSFVIGVILDDATETVDELLWMLDVMEQFPFFKVYLIVNTAQVSVNFSSNMLNDVLKYPYFAPLARRLGTQLLIREIYCPFISFQINYLPSSAREVIELSDAIYVKGANFFETCQIPQKDTFYAFVVYGPVSRAYTGLRDYDAVFAYT
;
A
#
# COMPACT_ATOMS: atom_id res chain seq x y z
N MET A 1 17.87 4.97 0.98
CA MET A 1 16.81 5.37 1.93
C MET A 1 15.72 6.24 1.29
N GLY A 2 16.02 7.43 0.74
CA GLY A 2 14.97 8.33 0.21
C GLY A 2 14.18 7.79 -0.99
N VAL A 3 14.78 6.90 -1.80
CA VAL A 3 14.16 6.40 -3.03
C VAL A 3 13.03 5.40 -2.76
N ALA A 4 13.14 4.53 -1.74
CA ALA A 4 12.15 3.49 -1.46
C ALA A 4 10.85 4.06 -0.85
N LEU A 5 10.96 4.99 0.10
CA LEU A 5 9.79 5.67 0.70
C LEU A 5 9.18 6.73 -0.23
N GLY A 6 9.97 7.24 -1.18
CA GLY A 6 9.52 8.13 -2.24
C GLY A 6 8.61 7.47 -3.28
N LYS A 7 8.52 6.13 -3.30
CA LYS A 7 7.72 5.34 -4.26
C LYS A 7 6.29 5.05 -3.81
N GLY A 8 5.94 5.32 -2.55
CA GLY A 8 4.56 5.17 -2.09
C GLY A 8 3.67 6.23 -2.72
N ILE A 9 2.63 5.77 -3.43
CA ILE A 9 1.52 6.48 -4.12
C ILE A 9 1.64 6.47 -5.65
N SER A 10 0.83 5.67 -6.35
CA SER A 10 0.75 5.71 -7.82
C SER A 10 -0.55 5.18 -8.45
N PHE A 11 -1.58 6.00 -8.73
CA PHE A 11 -2.88 5.55 -9.28
C PHE A 11 -3.08 5.93 -10.75
N ILE A 12 -3.82 5.14 -11.56
CA ILE A 12 -4.64 5.67 -12.69
C ILE A 12 -5.90 4.81 -12.96
N GLU A 13 -7.08 5.23 -12.47
CA GLU A 13 -8.35 4.95 -13.16
C GLU A 13 -8.54 5.99 -14.27
N LYS A 14 -8.52 5.51 -15.50
CA LYS A 14 -9.01 6.26 -16.66
C LYS A 14 -10.53 6.12 -16.70
N HIS A 15 -11.21 7.27 -16.65
CA HIS A 15 -12.60 7.52 -17.06
C HIS A 15 -13.70 7.46 -16.00
N ILE A 16 -13.86 8.58 -15.28
CA ILE A 16 -15.19 9.16 -15.05
C ILE A 16 -15.14 10.60 -15.54
N ASP A 17 -15.29 10.78 -16.85
CA ASP A 17 -16.32 11.61 -17.49
C ASP A 17 -15.95 11.82 -18.96
N LYS A 18 -16.82 11.41 -19.88
CA LYS A 18 -16.55 11.54 -21.33
C LYS A 18 -17.06 12.84 -21.93
N ASN A 19 -17.66 13.74 -21.15
CA ASN A 19 -18.31 14.92 -21.70
C ASN A 19 -17.99 16.17 -20.89
N THR A 20 -16.74 16.65 -20.99
CA THR A 20 -16.30 18.06 -21.04
C THR A 20 -14.88 18.16 -20.49
N ILE A 21 -13.93 18.67 -21.28
CA ILE A 21 -12.78 19.53 -20.90
C ILE A 21 -11.67 19.41 -21.97
N PRO A 22 -11.01 20.53 -22.35
CA PRO A 22 -10.23 20.68 -23.57
C PRO A 22 -8.78 20.20 -23.42
N ASN A 23 -8.23 19.62 -24.50
CA ASN A 23 -6.80 19.46 -24.85
C ASN A 23 -5.76 19.68 -23.73
N GLN A 24 -5.82 18.93 -22.63
CA GLN A 24 -4.69 18.82 -21.71
C GLN A 24 -3.77 17.69 -22.20
N LYS A 25 -2.50 18.01 -22.40
CA LYS A 25 -1.44 17.06 -22.76
C LYS A 25 -1.51 15.85 -21.82
N PHE A 26 -1.74 14.67 -22.39
CA PHE A 26 -1.70 13.41 -21.65
C PHE A 26 -0.29 13.21 -21.07
N LYS A 27 -0.15 13.27 -19.74
CA LYS A 27 1.08 12.83 -19.05
C LYS A 27 1.27 11.34 -19.29
N SER A 28 2.52 10.90 -19.43
CA SER A 28 2.83 9.47 -19.53
C SER A 28 2.49 8.75 -18.21
N ILE A 29 2.23 7.44 -18.26
CA ILE A 29 1.87 6.64 -17.07
C ILE A 29 2.96 6.77 -15.99
N GLN A 30 4.23 6.73 -16.39
CA GLN A 30 5.37 6.94 -15.49
C GLN A 30 5.37 8.33 -14.83
N GLU A 31 5.03 9.40 -15.56
CA GLU A 31 4.98 10.75 -14.98
C GLU A 31 3.88 10.88 -13.92
N SER A 32 2.77 10.18 -14.07
CA SER A 32 1.68 10.14 -13.08
C SER A 32 2.07 9.29 -11.86
N THR A 33 2.71 8.15 -12.08
CA THR A 33 3.24 7.27 -11.03
C THR A 33 4.25 7.95 -10.12
N TYR A 34 5.20 8.69 -10.71
CA TYR A 34 6.30 9.30 -9.96
C TYR A 34 6.04 10.77 -9.59
N GLN A 35 4.80 11.26 -9.69
CA GLN A 35 4.51 12.69 -9.51
C GLN A 35 4.82 13.24 -8.11
N TYR A 36 4.85 12.37 -7.08
CA TYR A 36 5.17 12.73 -5.69
C TYR A 36 6.60 12.36 -5.29
N PHE A 37 7.38 11.76 -6.20
CA PHE A 37 8.77 11.41 -5.92
C PHE A 37 9.60 12.68 -5.68
N GLY A 38 10.33 12.70 -4.56
CA GLY A 38 11.16 13.84 -4.16
C GLY A 38 10.38 15.12 -3.80
N ARG A 39 9.07 15.01 -3.58
CA ARG A 39 8.22 16.12 -3.12
C ARG A 39 7.78 15.91 -1.67
N ASN A 40 7.51 17.02 -0.99
CA ASN A 40 6.86 16.99 0.32
C ASN A 40 5.39 16.58 0.11
N LEU A 41 4.94 15.60 0.90
CA LEU A 41 3.53 15.22 0.96
C LEU A 41 2.79 16.20 1.87
N ALA A 42 1.45 16.27 1.75
CA ALA A 42 0.64 17.09 2.64
C ALA A 42 0.70 16.56 4.08
N ILE A 43 0.79 15.25 4.24
CA ILE A 43 1.11 14.55 5.49
C ILE A 43 2.18 13.51 5.17
N ASP A 44 3.28 13.51 5.92
CA ASP A 44 4.45 12.70 5.64
C ASP A 44 5.04 12.05 6.90
N ASP A 45 4.44 10.93 7.31
CA ASP A 45 4.91 10.10 8.43
C ASP A 45 5.84 8.96 7.98
N ARG A 46 6.41 9.04 6.77
CA ARG A 46 7.39 8.05 6.28
C ARG A 46 8.63 7.96 7.17
N PRO A 47 9.18 9.06 7.73
CA PRO A 47 10.27 8.97 8.70
C PRO A 47 9.91 8.13 9.92
N ARG A 48 8.67 8.22 10.41
CA ARG A 48 8.20 7.45 11.57
C ARG A 48 8.20 5.94 11.29
N LEU A 49 7.77 5.51 10.10
CA LEU A 49 7.84 4.10 9.71
C LEU A 49 9.29 3.61 9.69
N LEU A 50 10.22 4.40 9.15
CA LEU A 50 11.64 4.05 9.16
C LEU A 50 12.20 3.91 10.57
N ASP A 51 11.85 4.82 11.46
CA ASP A 51 12.32 4.79 12.84
C ASP A 51 11.82 3.52 13.54
N MET A 52 10.57 3.12 13.29
CA MET A 52 10.00 1.86 13.80
C MET A 52 10.74 0.63 13.25
N ILE A 53 10.97 0.56 11.94
CA ILE A 53 11.72 -0.54 11.30
C ILE A 53 13.13 -0.63 11.90
N THR A 54 13.83 0.48 11.97
CA THR A 54 15.21 0.55 12.48
C THR A 54 15.27 0.14 13.95
N SER A 55 14.33 0.63 14.77
CA SER A 55 14.23 0.28 16.19
C SER A 55 13.89 -1.20 16.40
N GLY A 56 13.02 -1.77 15.55
CA GLY A 56 12.71 -3.21 15.57
C GLY A 56 13.94 -4.08 15.30
N GLY A 57 14.80 -3.67 14.37
CA GLY A 57 16.10 -4.31 14.13
C GLY A 57 17.02 -4.30 15.34
N LEU A 58 17.14 -3.13 15.99
CA LEU A 58 17.98 -2.95 17.18
C LEU A 58 17.49 -3.76 18.40
N LEU A 59 16.18 -3.86 18.59
CA LEU A 59 15.59 -4.44 19.81
C LEU A 59 15.22 -5.92 19.69
N LYS A 60 14.62 -6.30 18.56
CA LYS A 60 14.00 -7.63 18.36
C LYS A 60 14.70 -8.45 17.27
N ASN A 61 15.57 -7.82 16.46
CA ASN A 61 16.08 -8.40 15.21
C ASN A 61 14.96 -8.97 14.32
N SER A 62 13.80 -8.32 14.33
CA SER A 62 12.62 -8.67 13.55
C SER A 62 11.69 -7.47 13.50
N PHE A 63 11.09 -7.22 12.33
CA PHE A 63 10.00 -6.26 12.17
C PHE A 63 9.05 -6.75 11.09
N VAL A 64 7.78 -6.95 11.42
CA VAL A 64 6.75 -7.43 10.49
C VAL A 64 5.78 -6.31 10.16
N ILE A 65 5.62 -5.97 8.89
CA ILE A 65 4.55 -5.08 8.45
C ILE A 65 3.43 -5.88 7.79
N GLY A 66 2.21 -5.74 8.30
CA GLY A 66 1.01 -6.25 7.64
C GLY A 66 0.62 -5.29 6.52
N VAL A 67 0.35 -5.79 5.31
CA VAL A 67 0.12 -4.93 4.14
C VAL A 67 -1.24 -5.24 3.53
N ILE A 68 -2.01 -4.19 3.27
CA ILE A 68 -3.25 -4.21 2.49
C ILE A 68 -3.07 -3.27 1.29
N LEU A 69 -3.21 -3.82 0.08
CA LEU A 69 -3.06 -3.07 -1.18
C LEU A 69 -4.42 -2.84 -1.84
N ASP A 70 -4.55 -1.68 -2.47
CA ASP A 70 -5.77 -1.23 -3.15
C ASP A 70 -5.78 -1.78 -4.59
N ASP A 71 -5.20 -1.02 -5.51
CA ASP A 71 -5.35 -1.21 -6.94
C ASP A 71 -4.24 -2.06 -7.58
N ALA A 72 -4.64 -2.87 -8.56
CA ALA A 72 -3.71 -3.77 -9.26
C ALA A 72 -2.62 -3.04 -10.06
N THR A 73 -2.90 -1.83 -10.55
CA THR A 73 -1.95 -1.06 -11.38
C THR A 73 -0.84 -0.41 -10.55
N GLU A 74 -1.19 0.15 -9.40
CA GLU A 74 -0.21 0.74 -8.49
C GLU A 74 0.70 -0.35 -7.92
N THR A 75 0.07 -1.44 -7.45
CA THR A 75 0.66 -2.48 -6.59
C THR A 75 2.05 -2.97 -7.04
N VAL A 76 2.35 -2.94 -8.34
CA VAL A 76 3.68 -3.25 -8.87
C VAL A 76 4.77 -2.38 -8.23
N ASP A 77 4.57 -1.07 -8.13
CA ASP A 77 5.50 -0.15 -7.47
C ASP A 77 5.53 -0.37 -5.95
N GLU A 78 4.40 -0.75 -5.34
CA GLU A 78 4.35 -1.14 -3.92
C GLU A 78 5.24 -2.34 -3.62
N LEU A 79 5.15 -3.38 -4.44
CA LEU A 79 5.95 -4.59 -4.30
C LEU A 79 7.45 -4.30 -4.49
N LEU A 80 7.81 -3.34 -5.34
CA LEU A 80 9.20 -2.95 -5.56
C LEU A 80 9.80 -2.19 -4.39
N TRP A 81 9.09 -1.24 -3.77
CA TRP A 81 9.66 -0.58 -2.58
C TRP A 81 9.76 -1.55 -1.40
N MET A 82 8.80 -2.48 -1.27
CA MET A 82 8.89 -3.52 -0.24
C MET A 82 10.13 -4.39 -0.43
N LEU A 83 10.45 -4.76 -1.67
CA LEU A 83 11.68 -5.47 -2.00
C LEU A 83 12.91 -4.64 -1.59
N ASP A 84 12.96 -3.35 -1.95
CA ASP A 84 14.06 -2.46 -1.59
C ASP A 84 14.28 -2.41 -0.07
N VAL A 85 13.19 -2.34 0.71
CA VAL A 85 13.26 -2.34 2.19
C VAL A 85 13.69 -3.70 2.74
N MET A 86 13.20 -4.81 2.20
CA MET A 86 13.66 -6.16 2.57
C MET A 86 15.14 -6.39 2.29
N GLU A 87 15.66 -5.81 1.21
CA GLU A 87 17.09 -5.87 0.86
C GLU A 87 17.94 -5.03 1.80
N GLN A 88 17.44 -3.86 2.19
CA GLN A 88 18.13 -2.98 3.13
C GLN A 88 18.10 -3.52 4.57
N PHE A 89 17.01 -4.17 4.98
CA PHE A 89 16.79 -4.67 6.33
C PHE A 89 16.51 -6.18 6.31
N PRO A 90 17.52 -7.04 6.50
CA PRO A 90 17.35 -8.50 6.44
C PRO A 90 16.35 -9.09 7.45
N PHE A 91 16.07 -8.37 8.54
CA PHE A 91 15.09 -8.74 9.56
C PHE A 91 13.67 -8.27 9.25
N PHE A 92 13.49 -7.42 8.23
CA PHE A 92 12.19 -6.89 7.83
C PHE A 92 11.41 -7.95 7.06
N LYS A 93 10.13 -8.09 7.41
CA LYS A 93 9.18 -9.00 6.79
C LYS A 93 7.91 -8.26 6.40
N VAL A 94 7.36 -8.60 5.26
CA VAL A 94 6.03 -8.16 4.80
C VAL A 94 5.08 -9.32 4.92
N TYR A 95 3.94 -9.09 5.55
CA TYR A 95 2.81 -10.01 5.54
C TYR A 95 1.67 -9.41 4.72
N LEU A 96 1.61 -9.79 3.45
CA LEU A 96 0.64 -9.28 2.49
C LEU A 96 -0.71 -9.99 2.68
N ILE A 97 -1.74 -9.22 3.00
CA ILE A 97 -3.13 -9.67 3.01
C ILE A 97 -3.70 -9.39 1.62
N VAL A 98 -4.10 -10.44 0.91
CA VAL A 98 -4.57 -10.34 -0.47
C VAL A 98 -5.86 -11.12 -0.67
N ASN A 99 -6.77 -10.56 -1.47
CA ASN A 99 -8.03 -11.22 -1.79
C ASN A 99 -7.81 -12.33 -2.82
N THR A 100 -8.47 -13.48 -2.67
CA THR A 100 -8.40 -14.58 -3.65
C THR A 100 -9.13 -14.24 -4.94
N ALA A 101 -10.20 -13.46 -4.84
CA ALA A 101 -10.96 -12.95 -5.97
C ALA A 101 -10.67 -11.48 -6.21
N GLN A 102 -10.62 -11.08 -7.49
CA GLN A 102 -10.64 -9.68 -7.86
C GLN A 102 -12.04 -9.12 -7.58
N VAL A 103 -12.12 -8.10 -6.74
CA VAL A 103 -13.33 -7.31 -6.51
C VAL A 103 -13.04 -5.90 -7.01
N SER A 104 -13.83 -5.42 -7.97
CA SER A 104 -13.51 -4.18 -8.70
C SER A 104 -12.13 -4.24 -9.37
N VAL A 105 -11.30 -3.21 -9.20
CA VAL A 105 -9.94 -3.09 -9.73
C VAL A 105 -8.86 -3.55 -8.75
N ASN A 106 -9.27 -4.12 -7.60
CA ASN A 106 -8.36 -4.42 -6.52
C ASN A 106 -7.37 -5.53 -6.86
N PHE A 107 -6.19 -5.46 -6.26
CA PHE A 107 -5.17 -6.49 -6.38
C PHE A 107 -5.61 -7.82 -5.76
N SER A 108 -5.37 -8.92 -6.48
CA SER A 108 -5.76 -10.27 -6.08
C SER A 108 -4.57 -11.24 -6.07
N SER A 109 -4.72 -12.40 -5.43
CA SER A 109 -3.64 -13.38 -5.33
C SER A 109 -3.27 -13.99 -6.67
N ASN A 110 -4.24 -14.12 -7.59
CA ASN A 110 -3.98 -14.50 -8.97
C ASN A 110 -3.05 -13.50 -9.68
N MET A 111 -3.31 -12.19 -9.52
CA MET A 111 -2.45 -11.14 -10.08
C MET A 111 -1.07 -11.16 -9.45
N LEU A 112 -0.98 -11.37 -8.13
CA LEU A 112 0.31 -11.52 -7.44
C LEU A 112 1.11 -12.68 -8.00
N ASN A 113 0.48 -13.84 -8.21
CA ASN A 113 1.12 -15.00 -8.81
C ASN A 113 1.66 -14.70 -10.21
N ASP A 114 0.96 -13.90 -11.00
CA ASP A 114 1.44 -13.49 -12.34
C ASP A 114 2.59 -12.48 -12.27
N VAL A 115 2.53 -11.51 -11.35
CA VAL A 115 3.64 -10.58 -11.08
C VAL A 115 4.90 -11.35 -10.67
N LEU A 116 4.78 -12.31 -9.75
CA LEU A 116 5.91 -13.07 -9.22
C LEU A 116 6.57 -14.01 -10.24
N LYS A 117 5.87 -14.39 -11.31
CA LYS A 117 6.46 -15.15 -12.43
C LYS A 117 7.35 -14.27 -13.31
N TYR A 118 7.21 -12.96 -13.26
CA TYR A 118 7.96 -12.06 -14.12
C TYR A 118 9.43 -11.99 -13.67
N PRO A 119 10.43 -12.06 -14.59
CA PRO A 119 11.85 -12.13 -14.21
C PRO A 119 12.32 -10.98 -13.32
N TYR A 120 11.76 -9.79 -13.51
CA TYR A 120 12.08 -8.62 -12.70
C TYR A 120 11.71 -8.78 -11.21
N PHE A 121 10.69 -9.59 -10.91
CA PHE A 121 10.25 -9.91 -9.55
C PHE A 121 10.88 -11.18 -8.98
N ALA A 122 11.84 -11.79 -9.67
CA ALA A 122 12.55 -12.98 -9.17
C ALA A 122 13.17 -12.76 -7.77
N PRO A 123 13.77 -11.60 -7.41
CA PRO A 123 14.27 -11.36 -6.05
C PRO A 123 13.15 -11.38 -5.00
N LEU A 124 11.97 -10.86 -5.32
CA LEU A 124 10.81 -10.88 -4.44
C LEU A 124 10.26 -12.31 -4.30
N ALA A 125 10.15 -13.04 -5.42
CA ALA A 125 9.69 -14.43 -5.43
C ALA A 125 10.58 -15.36 -4.58
N ARG A 126 11.91 -15.16 -4.57
CA ARG A 126 12.83 -15.93 -3.72
C ARG A 126 12.62 -15.71 -2.22
N ARG A 127 11.93 -14.64 -1.83
CA ARG A 127 11.65 -14.28 -0.43
C ARG A 127 10.32 -14.81 0.06
N LEU A 128 9.53 -15.46 -0.80
CA LEU A 128 8.29 -16.11 -0.40
C LEU A 128 8.54 -17.12 0.72
N GLY A 129 7.72 -17.06 1.76
CA GLY A 129 7.81 -17.92 2.95
C GLY A 129 8.92 -17.53 3.94
N THR A 130 9.72 -16.50 3.66
CA THR A 130 10.80 -16.02 4.55
C THR A 130 10.61 -14.57 4.96
N GLN A 131 10.85 -13.63 4.04
CA GLN A 131 10.60 -12.20 4.25
C GLN A 131 9.26 -11.75 3.65
N LEU A 132 8.78 -12.39 2.58
CA LEU A 132 7.45 -12.15 2.02
C LEU A 132 6.52 -13.29 2.43
N LEU A 133 5.53 -12.97 3.25
CA LEU A 133 4.47 -13.88 3.67
C LEU A 133 3.17 -13.45 3.01
N ILE A 134 2.38 -14.42 2.55
CA ILE A 134 1.10 -14.16 1.87
C ILE A 134 -0.02 -14.75 2.72
N ARG A 135 -1.03 -13.94 2.99
CA ARG A 135 -2.31 -14.41 3.55
C ARG A 135 -3.40 -14.16 2.52
N GLU A 136 -3.83 -15.23 1.89
CA GLU A 136 -5.01 -15.21 1.05
C GLU A 136 -6.27 -15.17 1.92
N ILE A 137 -7.18 -14.27 1.58
CA ILE A 137 -8.50 -14.13 2.22
C ILE A 137 -9.58 -14.02 1.15
N TYR A 138 -10.84 -14.15 1.56
CA TYR A 138 -11.97 -13.78 0.72
C TYR A 138 -12.79 -12.69 1.41
N CYS A 139 -12.86 -11.53 0.77
CA CYS A 139 -13.69 -10.41 1.19
C CYS A 139 -14.47 -9.90 -0.03
N PRO A 140 -15.81 -9.96 -0.05
CA PRO A 140 -16.61 -9.60 -1.22
C PRO A 140 -16.83 -8.09 -1.38
N PHE A 141 -16.21 -7.26 -0.53
CA PHE A 141 -16.39 -5.80 -0.54
C PHE A 141 -15.29 -5.11 -1.36
N ILE A 142 -15.65 -3.97 -1.97
CA ILE A 142 -14.74 -3.14 -2.78
C ILE A 142 -13.58 -2.59 -1.93
N SER A 143 -13.77 -2.42 -0.63
CA SER A 143 -12.69 -2.13 0.31
C SER A 143 -12.87 -2.96 1.57
N PHE A 144 -11.75 -3.27 2.25
CA PHE A 144 -11.82 -4.05 3.47
C PHE A 144 -12.46 -3.25 4.59
N GLN A 145 -13.46 -3.83 5.22
CA GLN A 145 -14.11 -3.25 6.39
C GLN A 145 -13.63 -3.99 7.62
N ILE A 146 -13.06 -3.27 8.59
CA ILE A 146 -12.46 -3.87 9.80
C ILE A 146 -13.39 -4.86 10.52
N ASN A 147 -14.68 -4.52 10.60
CA ASN A 147 -15.71 -5.33 11.26
C ASN A 147 -16.03 -6.63 10.49
N TYR A 148 -15.75 -6.68 9.19
CA TYR A 148 -16.02 -7.82 8.32
C TYR A 148 -14.77 -8.54 7.84
N LEU A 149 -13.58 -8.14 8.33
CA LEU A 149 -12.35 -8.88 8.05
C LEU A 149 -12.45 -10.32 8.57
N PRO A 150 -12.11 -11.33 7.75
CA PRO A 150 -12.02 -12.71 8.20
C PRO A 150 -11.03 -12.87 9.36
N SER A 151 -11.22 -13.90 10.19
CA SER A 151 -10.32 -14.19 11.32
C SER A 151 -8.86 -14.31 10.87
N SER A 152 -8.62 -14.92 9.71
CA SER A 152 -7.28 -15.05 9.14
C SER A 152 -6.60 -13.73 8.78
N ALA A 153 -7.35 -12.68 8.44
CA ALA A 153 -6.82 -11.33 8.27
C ALA A 153 -6.50 -10.67 9.62
N ARG A 154 -7.36 -10.88 10.62
CA ARG A 154 -7.17 -10.35 11.98
C ARG A 154 -5.94 -10.95 12.64
N GLU A 155 -5.69 -12.24 12.45
CA GLU A 155 -4.46 -12.91 12.91
C GLU A 155 -3.20 -12.22 12.35
N VAL A 156 -3.21 -11.85 11.06
CA VAL A 156 -2.09 -11.11 10.45
C VAL A 156 -1.93 -9.73 11.10
N ILE A 157 -3.03 -9.03 11.34
CA ILE A 157 -3.02 -7.72 11.99
C ILE A 157 -2.42 -7.83 13.40
N GLU A 158 -2.82 -8.84 14.16
CA GLU A 158 -2.33 -9.08 15.52
C GLU A 158 -0.83 -9.42 15.52
N LEU A 159 -0.36 -10.26 14.60
CA LEU A 159 1.03 -10.71 14.50
C LEU A 159 2.01 -9.66 13.96
N SER A 160 1.53 -8.62 13.27
CA SER A 160 2.38 -7.59 12.67
C SER A 160 2.90 -6.61 13.75
N ASP A 161 4.04 -5.95 13.54
CA ASP A 161 4.46 -4.83 14.40
C ASP A 161 3.73 -3.53 14.01
N ALA A 162 3.42 -3.35 12.72
CA ALA A 162 2.62 -2.25 12.19
C ALA A 162 1.81 -2.71 10.97
N ILE A 163 0.80 -1.94 10.58
CA ILE A 163 0.01 -2.17 9.36
C ILE A 163 0.25 -1.03 8.36
N TYR A 164 0.32 -1.36 7.09
CA TYR A 164 0.33 -0.43 5.98
C TYR A 164 -0.89 -0.68 5.09
N VAL A 165 -1.68 0.36 4.88
CA VAL A 165 -2.92 0.32 4.11
C VAL A 165 -2.79 1.32 2.96
N LYS A 166 -2.86 0.83 1.73
CA LYS A 166 -2.92 1.66 0.53
C LYS A 166 -4.38 1.95 0.17
N GLY A 167 -4.64 3.14 -0.34
CA GLY A 167 -5.90 3.48 -1.00
C GLY A 167 -6.82 4.37 -0.19
N ALA A 168 -7.47 5.32 -0.85
CA ALA A 168 -8.42 6.25 -0.19
C ALA A 168 -9.65 5.49 0.34
N ASN A 169 -10.20 4.59 -0.46
CA ASN A 169 -11.36 3.78 -0.05
C ASN A 169 -11.03 2.87 1.15
N PHE A 170 -9.81 2.34 1.21
CA PHE A 170 -9.36 1.53 2.33
C PHE A 170 -9.04 2.36 3.57
N PHE A 171 -8.50 3.57 3.42
CA PHE A 171 -8.43 4.53 4.52
C PHE A 171 -9.83 4.81 5.07
N GLU A 172 -10.83 5.05 4.23
CA GLU A 172 -12.18 5.37 4.68
C GLU A 172 -12.90 4.21 5.41
N THR A 173 -12.56 2.95 5.14
CA THR A 173 -13.31 1.79 5.64
C THR A 173 -12.52 0.80 6.51
N CYS A 174 -11.18 0.83 6.43
CA CYS A 174 -10.27 -0.10 7.11
C CYS A 174 -9.45 0.60 8.20
N GLN A 175 -10.15 1.24 9.14
CA GLN A 175 -9.53 1.88 10.31
C GLN A 175 -9.21 0.84 11.40
N ILE A 176 -7.94 0.74 11.82
CA ILE A 176 -7.45 -0.27 12.78
C ILE A 176 -6.90 0.41 14.04
N PRO A 177 -7.76 0.98 14.91
CA PRO A 177 -7.32 1.86 16.00
C PRO A 177 -6.49 1.17 17.10
N GLN A 178 -6.53 -0.15 17.16
CA GLN A 178 -5.78 -0.94 18.16
C GLN A 178 -4.35 -1.28 17.69
N LYS A 179 -3.93 -0.76 16.53
CA LYS A 179 -2.66 -1.12 15.90
C LYS A 179 -1.99 0.09 15.27
N ASP A 180 -0.67 0.18 15.43
CA ASP A 180 0.16 1.12 14.69
C ASP A 180 -0.10 0.98 13.19
N THR A 181 -0.77 1.96 12.59
CA THR A 181 -1.22 1.86 11.19
C THR A 181 -0.80 3.05 10.36
N PHE A 182 -0.27 2.77 9.18
CA PHE A 182 0.12 3.75 8.17
C PHE A 182 -0.85 3.69 7.00
N TYR A 183 -1.41 4.84 6.63
CA TYR A 183 -2.31 4.99 5.49
C TYR A 183 -1.61 5.80 4.39
N ALA A 184 -1.52 5.22 3.19
CA ALA A 184 -0.99 5.91 2.02
C ALA A 184 -2.07 6.07 0.96
N PHE A 185 -2.41 7.31 0.62
CA PHE A 185 -3.44 7.60 -0.37
C PHE A 185 -3.29 9.02 -0.93
N VAL A 186 -4.04 9.28 -1.99
CA VAL A 186 -4.27 10.63 -2.51
C VAL A 186 -5.68 11.01 -2.11
N VAL A 187 -5.83 12.20 -1.54
CA VAL A 187 -7.15 12.73 -1.19
C VAL A 187 -7.94 12.91 -2.48
N TYR A 188 -9.07 12.22 -2.59
CA TYR A 188 -9.96 12.38 -3.73
C TYR A 188 -11.41 12.20 -3.31
N GLY A 189 -12.23 13.21 -3.61
CA GLY A 189 -13.66 13.15 -3.37
C GLY A 189 -14.08 13.67 -1.99
N PRO A 190 -15.40 13.80 -1.77
CA PRO A 190 -15.93 14.53 -0.62
C PRO A 190 -15.63 13.85 0.72
N VAL A 191 -15.58 12.52 0.77
CA VAL A 191 -15.35 11.75 1.99
C VAL A 191 -13.91 11.91 2.46
N SER A 192 -12.93 11.55 1.62
CA SER A 192 -11.51 11.77 1.89
C SER A 192 -11.18 13.22 2.31
N ARG A 193 -11.77 14.23 1.66
CA ARG A 193 -11.62 15.64 2.08
C ARG A 193 -12.20 15.92 3.47
N ALA A 194 -13.37 15.37 3.79
CA ALA A 194 -13.99 15.56 5.10
C ALA A 194 -13.16 14.92 6.23
N TYR A 195 -12.57 13.75 5.99
CA TYR A 195 -11.73 13.07 6.98
C TYR A 195 -10.38 13.74 7.19
N THR A 196 -9.78 14.31 6.14
CA THR A 196 -8.41 14.84 6.19
C THR A 196 -8.33 16.35 6.35
N GLY A 197 -9.37 17.10 5.95
CA GLY A 197 -9.34 18.56 5.83
C GLY A 197 -8.46 19.07 4.68
N LEU A 198 -7.95 18.18 3.82
CA LEU A 198 -7.05 18.49 2.71
C LEU A 198 -7.81 18.69 1.39
N ARG A 199 -7.09 19.08 0.34
CA ARG A 199 -7.64 19.30 -1.01
C ARG A 199 -7.52 18.04 -1.85
N ASP A 200 -8.36 17.94 -2.89
CA ASP A 200 -8.18 16.87 -3.88
C ASP A 200 -6.76 16.92 -4.45
N TYR A 201 -6.19 15.74 -4.65
CA TYR A 201 -4.82 15.51 -5.13
C TYR A 201 -3.70 15.81 -4.12
N ASP A 202 -4.02 16.12 -2.87
CA ASP A 202 -3.02 16.11 -1.80
C ASP A 202 -2.62 14.65 -1.49
N ALA A 203 -1.32 14.37 -1.57
CA ALA A 203 -0.75 13.08 -1.23
C ALA A 203 -0.54 12.97 0.29
N VAL A 204 -0.90 11.80 0.84
CA VAL A 204 -0.92 11.53 2.27
C VAL A 204 -0.20 10.23 2.55
N PHE A 205 0.75 10.28 3.48
CA PHE A 205 1.28 9.13 4.20
C PHE A 205 1.12 9.41 5.69
N ALA A 206 0.02 8.96 6.28
CA ALA A 206 -0.37 9.29 7.64
C ALA A 206 -0.18 8.10 8.58
N TYR A 207 0.30 8.35 9.78
CA TYR A 207 0.30 7.39 10.88
C TYR A 207 -0.83 7.69 11.87
N THR A 208 -1.54 6.64 12.30
CA THR A 208 -2.64 6.71 13.27
C THR A 208 -2.48 5.67 14.38
#